data_AF-A0A4P8R3E1-F1
#
_entry.id   AF-A0A4P8R3E1-F1
#
_cell.length_a   1.000
_cell.length_b   1.000
_cell.length_c   1.000
_cell.angle_alpha   90.00
_cell.angle_beta   90.00
_cell.angle_gamma   90.00
#
_symmetry.space_group_name_H-M   'P 1'
#
loop_
_entity.id
_entity.type
_entity.pdbx_description
1 polymer ?
#
loop_
_entity_poly.entity_id
_entity_poly.type
_entity_poly.pdbx_seq_one_letter_code
_entity_poly.pdbx_strand_id
1 'polypeptide(L)' 'MLCKIYGAKTNLSKLLDNVVKTGELFLIARDGESLVRVVAYTEDKPKRRLNFLKGM' A
#
# COMPACT_ATOMS: atom_id res chain seq x y z
N MET A 1 10.29 -2.38 3.79
CA MET A 1 11.41 -1.41 3.60
C MET A 1 11.08 -0.07 4.26
N LEU A 2 12.05 0.61 4.91
CA LEU A 2 11.88 1.96 5.47
C LEU A 2 12.62 2.98 4.61
N CYS A 3 11.94 4.04 4.15
CA CYS A 3 12.52 5.07 3.30
C CYS A 3 12.34 6.47 3.92
N LYS A 4 13.38 7.30 3.87
CA LYS A 4 13.25 8.72 4.25
C LYS A 4 12.43 9.48 3.20
N ILE A 5 11.65 10.46 3.64
CA ILE A 5 10.78 11.25 2.75
C ILE A 5 11.53 11.91 1.57
N TYR A 6 12.78 12.33 1.77
CA TYR A 6 13.60 12.91 0.70
C TYR A 6 13.88 11.90 -0.42
N GLY A 7 14.34 10.69 -0.07
CA GLY A 7 14.59 9.63 -1.04
C GLY A 7 13.32 9.14 -1.73
N ALA A 8 12.20 9.12 -1.00
CA ALA A 8 10.90 8.77 -1.56
C ALA A 8 10.44 9.78 -2.61
N LYS A 9 10.57 11.09 -2.36
CA LYS A 9 10.19 12.14 -3.34
C LYS A 9 11.06 12.10 -4.60
N THR A 10 12.34 11.76 -4.49
CA THR A 10 13.26 11.68 -5.64
C THR A 10 12.98 10.47 -6.53
N ASN A 11 12.62 9.32 -5.96
CA ASN A 11 12.51 8.05 -6.71
C ASN A 11 11.14 7.38 -6.58
N LEU A 12 10.08 8.16 -6.39
CA LEU A 12 8.74 7.63 -6.05
C LEU A 12 8.23 6.62 -7.08
N SER A 13 8.37 6.91 -8.37
CA SER A 13 7.89 6.03 -9.44
C SER A 13 8.54 4.66 -9.41
N LYS A 14 9.87 4.59 -9.21
CA LYS A 14 10.60 3.32 -9.10
C LYS A 14 10.18 2.52 -7.86
N LEU A 15 9.93 3.23 -6.75
CA LEU A 15 9.44 2.59 -5.53
C LEU A 15 8.05 1.99 -5.76
N LEU A 16 7.13 2.73 -6.39
CA LEU A 16 5.79 2.24 -6.72
C LEU A 16 5.83 1.05 -7.69
N ASP A 17 6.68 1.11 -8.73
CA ASP A 17 6.85 -0.01 -9.66
C ASP A 17 7.30 -1.29 -8.94
N ASN A 18 8.21 -1.17 -7.97
CA ASN A 18 8.63 -2.29 -7.15
C ASN A 18 7.46 -2.81 -6.30
N VAL A 19 6.71 -1.93 -5.63
CA VAL A 19 5.54 -2.34 -4.82
C VAL A 19 4.52 -3.09 -5.67
N VAL A 20 4.24 -2.62 -6.89
CA VAL A 20 3.27 -3.26 -7.78
C VAL A 20 3.78 -4.61 -8.28
N LYS A 21 5.08 -4.74 -8.57
CA LYS A 21 5.68 -5.98 -9.10
C LYS A 21 5.90 -7.06 -8.06
N THR A 22 6.45 -6.70 -6.89
CA THR A 22 6.78 -7.68 -5.84
C THR A 22 5.69 -7.80 -4.77
N GLY A 23 4.78 -6.83 -4.67
CA GLY A 23 3.83 -6.75 -3.57
C GLY A 23 4.47 -6.31 -2.25
N GLU A 24 5.76 -5.99 -2.25
CA GLU A 24 6.46 -5.58 -1.04
C GLU A 24 6.04 -4.17 -0.63
N LEU A 25 5.60 -4.05 0.61
CA LEU A 25 5.15 -2.78 1.17
C LEU A 25 6.31 -1.99 1.79
N PHE A 26 6.26 -0.66 1.64
CA PHE A 26 7.27 0.23 2.22
C PHE A 26 6.65 1.31 3.08
N LEU A 27 7.42 1.74 4.07
CA LEU A 27 7.08 2.80 4.99
C LEU A 27 7.91 4.04 4.67
N ILE A 28 7.26 5.19 4.56
CA ILE A 28 7.91 6.49 4.44
C ILE A 28 8.02 7.07 5.84
N ALA A 29 9.24 7.38 6.25
CA ALA A 29 9.55 8.03 7.51
C ALA A 29 10.04 9.46 7.30
N ARG A 30 9.76 10.30 8.29
CA ARG A 30 10.29 11.66 8.40
C ARG A 30 10.82 11.82 9.82
N ASP A 31 12.03 12.36 9.94
CA ASP A 31 12.65 12.65 11.24
C ASP A 31 12.70 11.44 12.21
N GLY A 32 12.81 10.22 11.65
CA GLY A 32 12.89 8.97 12.41
C GLY A 32 11.54 8.29 12.68
N GLU A 33 10.42 8.98 12.45
CA GLU A 33 9.08 8.44 12.67
C GLU A 33 8.45 7.96 11.35
N SER A 34 7.85 6.77 11.37
CA SER A 34 7.11 6.24 10.21
C SER A 34 5.78 6.97 10.05
N LEU A 35 5.61 7.70 8.94
CA LEU A 35 4.43 8.51 8.68
C LEU A 35 3.41 7.83 7.76
N VAL A 36 3.88 7.12 6.73
CA VAL A 36 3.01 6.60 5.68
C VAL A 36 3.37 5.15 5.37
N ARG A 37 2.35 4.31 5.22
CA ARG A 37 2.48 2.95 4.71
C ARG A 37 1.95 2.90 3.27
N VAL A 38 2.79 2.46 2.35
CA VAL A 38 2.44 2.26 0.94
C VAL A 38 2.29 0.77 0.69
N VAL A 39 1.15 0.38 0.12
CA VAL A 39 0.81 -1.00 -0.24
C VAL A 39 0.34 -1.03 -1.68
N ALA A 40 0.54 -2.16 -2.37
CA ALA A 40 -0.03 -2.35 -3.70
C ALA A 40 -1.55 -2.29 -3.57
N TYR A 41 -2.19 -1.52 -4.46
CA TYR A 41 -3.64 -1.55 -4.54
C TYR A 41 -4.06 -2.90 -5.15
N THR A 42 -4.79 -3.67 -4.37
CA THR A 42 -5.48 -4.86 -4.84
C THR A 42 -6.97 -4.58 -4.83
N GLU A 43 -7.66 -4.87 -5.92
CA GLU A 43 -9.12 -4.93 -5.90
C GLU A 43 -9.54 -6.08 -4.96
N ASP A 44 -9.67 -5.77 -3.68
CA ASP A 44 -10.34 -6.64 -2.73
C ASP A 44 -11.80 -6.67 -3.20
N LYS A 45 -12.16 -7.70 -3.99
CA LYS A 45 -13.56 -8.00 -4.27
C LYS A 45 -14.25 -7.92 -2.93
N PRO A 46 -15.26 -7.06 -2.74
CA PRO A 46 -15.89 -6.89 -1.44
C PRO A 46 -16.25 -8.28 -0.96
N LYS A 47 -15.60 -8.74 0.14
CA LYS A 47 -15.88 -10.05 0.74
C LYS A 47 -17.39 -10.09 0.89
N ARG A 48 -18.07 -10.85 0.02
CA ARG A 48 -19.52 -10.92 -0.01
C ARG A 48 -19.92 -11.29 1.40
N ARG A 49 -20.41 -10.30 2.16
CA ARG A 49 -21.02 -10.57 3.45
C ARG A 49 -22.18 -11.49 3.12
N LEU A 50 -22.08 -12.72 3.60
CA LEU A 50 -23.09 -13.78 3.43
C LEU A 50 -24.34 -13.43 4.26
N ASN A 51 -24.86 -12.22 4.09
CA ASN A 51 -26.01 -11.66 4.79
C ASN A 51 -27.00 -10.98 3.83
N PHE A 52 -26.75 -11.01 2.51
CA PHE A 52 -27.83 -10.76 1.56
C PHE A 52 -28.69 -12.01 1.53
N LEU A 53 -29.76 -11.98 2.33
CA LEU A 53 -30.83 -12.97 2.35
C LEU A 53 -31.18 -13.37 0.92
N LYS A 54 -30.93 -14.63 0.60
CA LYS A 54 -31.45 -15.30 -0.57
C LYS A 54 -32.96 -15.45 -0.37
N GLY A 55 -33.72 -14.43 -0.78
CA GLY A 55 -35.18 -14.45 -0.83
C GLY A 55 -35.86 -14.41 0.54
N MET A 56 -36.34 -13.23 0.91
CA MET A 56 -37.67 -13.03 1.48
C MET A 56 -38.23 -11.74 0.89
#